data_AF-A0A7G8IVS4-F1
#
_entry.id   AF-A0A7G8IVS4-F1
#
_cell.length_a   1.000
_cell.length_b   1.000
_cell.length_c   1.000
_cell.angle_alpha   90.00
_cell.angle_beta   90.00
_cell.angle_gamma   90.00
#
_symmetry.space_group_name_H-M   'P 1'
#
loop_
_entity.id
_entity.type
_entity.pdbx_description
1 polymer ?
#
loop_
_entity_poly.entity_id
_entity_poly.type
_entity_poly.pdbx_seq_one_letter_code
_entity_poly.pdbx_strand_id
1 'polypeptide(L)' 'MAKDQIQINIPASDFSRLRSALCRVGCGNTPDAEEAALLHELMKILESAQDQLLGGSLP' A
#
# COMPACT_ATOMS: atom_id res chain seq x y z
N MET A 1 18.38 14.74 -3.69
CA MET A 1 17.47 13.64 -4.09
C MET A 1 16.19 13.82 -3.28
N ALA A 2 15.10 14.29 -3.90
CA ALA A 2 13.82 14.41 -3.20
C ALA A 2 13.36 12.98 -2.88
N LYS A 3 13.14 12.69 -1.59
CA LYS A 3 12.49 11.43 -1.19
C LYS A 3 11.04 11.59 -1.57
N ASP A 4 10.63 10.89 -2.62
CA ASP A 4 9.22 10.75 -2.96
C ASP A 4 8.54 10.03 -1.79
N GLN A 5 7.74 10.78 -1.02
CA GLN A 5 7.15 10.31 0.23
C GLN A 5 5.64 10.48 0.13
N ILE A 6 4.93 9.36 0.07
CA ILE A 6 3.47 9.31 0.05
C ILE A 6 2.98 9.18 1.50
N GLN A 7 2.21 10.16 1.98
CA GLN A 7 1.50 10.04 3.25
C GLN A 7 0.17 9.32 3.02
N ILE A 8 0.00 8.19 3.70
CA ILE A 8 -1.24 7.41 3.67
C ILE A 8 -1.83 7.44 5.08
N ASN A 9 -3.09 7.85 5.21
CA ASN A 9 -3.79 7.89 6.48
C ASN A 9 -4.63 6.61 6.63
N ILE A 10 -4.18 5.71 7.50
CA ILE A 10 -4.79 4.39 7.72
C ILE A 10 -5.16 4.27 9.20
N PRO A 11 -6.35 3.73 9.55
CA PRO A 11 -6.68 3.50 10.95
C PRO A 11 -5.65 2.59 11.62
N ALA A 12 -5.32 2.87 12.89
CA ALA A 12 -4.30 2.12 13.62
C ALA A 12 -4.60 0.60 13.70
N SER A 13 -5.88 0.23 13.77
CA SER A 13 -6.35 -1.16 13.75
C SER A 13 -6.02 -1.88 12.44
N ASP A 14 -6.19 -1.19 11.32
CA ASP A 14 -5.91 -1.73 9.98
C ASP A 14 -4.41 -1.76 9.68
N PHE A 15 -3.63 -0.80 10.21
CA PHE A 15 -2.18 -0.80 10.07
C PHE A 15 -1.52 -2.08 10.63
N SER A 16 -1.95 -2.55 11.80
CA SER A 16 -1.41 -3.77 12.41
C SER A 16 -1.70 -5.01 11.57
N ARG A 17 -2.91 -5.10 11.01
CA ARG A 17 -3.33 -6.20 10.12
C ARG A 17 -2.59 -6.15 8.79
N LEU A 18 -2.48 -4.97 8.18
CA LEU A 18 -1.76 -4.74 6.94
C LEU A 18 -0.28 -5.08 7.07
N ARG A 19 0.36 -4.72 8.19
CA ARG A 19 1.74 -5.10 8.49
C ARG A 19 1.91 -6.62 8.57
N SER A 20 0.97 -7.30 9.21
CA SER A 20 0.98 -8.77 9.33
C SER A 20 0.81 -9.43 7.95
N ALA A 21 -0.12 -8.93 7.15
CA ALA A 21 -0.36 -9.36 5.77
C ALA A 21 0.89 -9.20 4.89
N LEU A 22 1.54 -8.02 4.93
CA LEU A 22 2.79 -7.74 4.23
C LEU A 22 3.91 -8.69 4.65
N CYS A 23 4.03 -8.97 5.96
CA CYS A 23 5.02 -9.89 6.50
C CYS A 23 4.78 -11.33 6.00
N ARG A 24 3.51 -11.78 5.99
CA ARG A 24 3.16 -13.12 5.47
C ARG A 24 3.53 -13.26 4.01
N VAL A 25 3.13 -12.30 3.17
CA VAL A 25 3.47 -12.28 1.74
C VAL A 25 4.99 -12.25 1.54
N GLY A 26 5.72 -11.42 2.29
CA GLY A 26 7.18 -11.33 2.24
C GLY A 26 7.89 -12.63 2.66
N CYS A 27 7.29 -13.38 3.58
CA CYS A 27 7.76 -14.70 3.98
C CYS A 27 7.25 -15.85 3.08
N GLY A 28 6.55 -15.54 1.98
CA GLY A 28 6.01 -16.54 1.05
C GLY A 28 4.77 -17.28 1.53
N ASN A 29 4.12 -16.79 2.59
CA ASN A 29 2.85 -17.33 3.08
C ASN A 29 1.67 -16.66 2.37
N THR A 30 0.60 -17.42 2.18
CA THR A 30 -0.64 -16.89 1.61
C THR A 30 -1.40 -16.09 2.67
N PRO A 31 -1.75 -14.82 2.40
CA PRO A 31 -2.59 -14.03 3.31
C PRO A 31 -4.03 -14.55 3.32
N ASP A 32 -4.73 -14.35 4.43
CA ASP A 32 -6.16 -14.63 4.55
C ASP A 32 -6.99 -13.66 3.69
N ALA A 33 -8.28 -13.96 3.47
CA ALA A 33 -9.14 -13.12 2.62
C ALA A 33 -9.24 -11.65 3.09
N GLU A 34 -9.28 -11.42 4.40
CA GLU A 34 -9.28 -10.07 4.98
C GLU A 34 -7.92 -9.36 4.77
N GLU A 35 -6.81 -10.08 4.92
CA GLU A 35 -5.46 -9.55 4.69
C GLU A 35 -5.23 -9.20 3.21
N ALA A 36 -5.71 -10.05 2.31
CA ALA A 36 -5.66 -9.81 0.88
C ALA A 36 -6.48 -8.57 0.47
N ALA A 37 -7.65 -8.36 1.08
CA ALA A 37 -8.47 -7.16 0.83
C ALA A 37 -7.73 -5.88 1.27
N LEU A 38 -7.10 -5.88 2.45
CA LEU A 38 -6.31 -4.76 2.95
C LEU A 38 -5.09 -4.46 2.05
N LEU A 39 -4.37 -5.50 1.62
CA LEU A 39 -3.26 -5.37 0.67
C LEU A 39 -3.71 -4.79 -0.68
N HIS A 40 -4.88 -5.20 -1.15
CA HIS A 40 -5.45 -4.72 -2.41
C HIS A 40 -5.88 -3.25 -2.32
N GLU A 41 -6.46 -2.83 -1.20
CA GLU A 41 -6.76 -1.41 -0.94
C GLU A 41 -5.49 -0.56 -0.90
N LEU A 42 -4.45 -1.03 -0.18
CA LEU A 42 -3.15 -0.34 -0.13
C LEU A 42 -2.55 -0.18 -1.53
N MET A 43 -2.56 -1.24 -2.35
CA MET A 43 -2.08 -1.19 -3.74
C MET A 43 -2.81 -0.12 -4.54
N LYS A 44 -4.15 -0.06 -4.47
CA LYS A 44 -4.93 0.97 -5.17
C LYS A 44 -4.54 2.39 -4.77
N ILE A 45 -4.32 2.63 -3.48
CA ILE A 45 -3.88 3.94 -2.99
C ILE A 45 -2.50 4.29 -3.54
N LEU A 46 -1.56 3.33 -3.53
CA LEU A 46 -0.22 3.52 -4.08
C LEU A 46 -0.24 3.75 -5.59
N GLU A 47 -1.06 3.01 -6.35
CA GLU A 47 -1.25 3.21 -7.78
C GLU A 47 -1.85 4.58 -8.09
N SER A 48 -2.85 5.01 -7.33
CA SER A 48 -3.47 6.34 -7.48
C SER A 48 -2.51 7.47 -7.11
N ALA A 49 -1.66 7.27 -6.10
CA ALA A 49 -0.62 8.21 -5.73
C ALA A 49 0.49 8.26 -6.79
N GLN A 50 0.89 7.10 -7.32
CA GLN A 50 1.86 6.99 -8.40
C GLN A 50 1.35 7.67 -9.68
N ASP A 51 0.08 7.49 -10.04
CA ASP A 51 -0.53 8.16 -11.20
C ASP A 51 -0.52 9.68 -11.03
N GLN A 52 -0.77 10.20 -9.82
CA GLN A 52 -0.63 11.63 -9.53
C GLN A 52 0.82 12.13 -9.57
N LEU A 53 1.78 11.30 -9.17
CA LEU A 53 3.21 11.65 -9.17
C LEU A 53 3.85 11.55 -10.57
N LEU A 54 3.42 10.59 -11.39
CA LEU A 54 3.92 10.37 -12.76
C LEU A 54 3.11 11.15 -13.81
N GLY A 55 1.81 11.36 -13.58
CA GLY A 55 0.90 12.11 -14.45
C GLY A 55 1.09 13.63 -14.41
N GLY A 56 1.92 14.14 -13.48
CA GLY A 56 2.30 15.54 -13.39
C GLY A 56 3.46 15.97 -14.30
N SER A 57 3.93 15.13 -15.23
CA SER A 57 5.04 15.48 -16.12
C SER A 57 4.93 14.83 -17.50
N LEU A 58 4.06 15.38 -18.34
CA LEU A 58 4.28 15.41 -19.79
C LEU A 58 3.83 16.79 -20.32
N PRO A 59 4.75 17.71 -20.66
CA PRO A 59 4.43 18.88 -21.48
C PRO A 59 4.03 18.49 -22.91
#